data_AF-A0A8C3TWM2-F1
#
_entry.id   AF-A0A8C3TWM2-F1
#
_cell.length_a   1.000
_cell.length_b   1.000
_cell.length_c   1.000
_cell.angle_alpha   90.00
_cell.angle_beta   90.00
_cell.angle_gamma   90.00
#
_symmetry.space_group_name_H-M   'P 1'
#
loop_
_entity.id
_entity.type
_entity.pdbx_description
1 polymer ?
#
loop_
_entity_poly.entity_id
_entity_poly.type
_entity_poly.pdbx_seq_one_letter_code
_entity_poly.pdbx_strand_id
1 'polypeptide(L)'
;MVIFVKEFNFSLIFISYIDKPYTLCLKVFFTFFRCETCSKEEAKYRCPRCMKYSCSLLCVKKHKLALSCNGVRDKTAFVSVNEFTDLNLLSDYRFLEDVGRTADAAARHCIVHSPATKRLLYCLRNKARGCNIELKTLPVGFTKRRENSTTFNANKFYWHLKLIFPHCHAEYTLKGVPDDKTLADILKPYIDPVESDPVVCQRLKIYTASPQSDVRILMKIENRSRNSVRYNELDASRSLLDNLKGKVIIEYPTLFVVLKTLKNDMVVLGQAVEIGNQFSSPSLSPSHLVIIFHNMGYASL
;
A
#
# COMPACT_ATOMS: atom_id res chain seq x y z
N MET A 1 17.68 0.46 16.20
CA MET A 1 17.24 -0.91 15.87
C MET A 1 16.82 -1.56 17.18
N VAL A 2 15.52 -1.52 17.50
CA VAL A 2 15.01 -2.03 18.79
C VAL A 2 14.73 -3.52 18.61
N ILE A 3 15.58 -4.36 19.20
CA ILE A 3 15.38 -5.81 19.25
C ILE A 3 14.43 -6.05 20.43
N PHE A 4 13.17 -6.37 20.12
CA PHE A 4 12.21 -6.80 21.14
C PHE A 4 12.54 -8.25 21.55
N VAL A 5 13.17 -8.39 22.71
CA VAL A 5 13.15 -9.64 23.49
C VAL A 5 11.87 -9.57 24.31
N LYS A 6 10.88 -10.43 24.07
CA LYS A 6 9.64 -10.44 24.89
C LYS A 6 9.42 -11.82 25.49
N GLU A 7 9.39 -11.81 26.83
CA GLU A 7 9.01 -12.88 27.76
C GLU A 7 7.65 -13.51 27.39
N PHE A 8 7.51 -14.82 27.62
CA PHE A 8 6.34 -15.62 27.27
C PHE A 8 5.63 -16.23 28.49
N ASN A 9 4.30 -16.19 28.45
CA ASN A 9 3.33 -16.70 29.44
C ASN A 9 3.40 -18.23 29.64
N PHE A 10 3.22 -18.66 30.89
CA PHE A 10 3.15 -20.07 31.33
C PHE A 10 1.73 -20.65 31.24
N SER A 11 1.61 -21.93 30.86
CA SER A 11 0.40 -22.74 31.02
C SER A 11 0.77 -24.00 31.84
N LEU A 12 0.19 -24.14 33.04
CA LEU A 12 0.41 -25.28 33.93
C LEU A 12 -0.29 -26.54 33.41
N ILE A 13 0.41 -27.67 33.38
CA ILE A 13 -0.18 -29.01 33.32
C ILE A 13 0.31 -29.81 34.52
N PHE A 14 -0.65 -30.29 35.31
CA PHE A 14 -0.49 -31.19 36.46
C PHE A 14 0.14 -32.52 36.02
N ILE A 15 1.24 -32.94 36.64
CA ILE A 15 1.70 -34.33 36.58
C ILE A 15 1.92 -34.82 38.02
N SER A 16 1.29 -35.95 38.30
CA SER A 16 1.19 -36.70 39.54
C SER A 16 2.54 -37.13 40.13
N TYR A 17 2.54 -37.11 41.46
CA TYR A 17 3.62 -37.26 42.43
C TYR A 17 4.14 -38.71 42.53
N ILE A 18 5.46 -38.93 42.35
CA ILE A 18 6.20 -40.10 42.87
C ILE A 18 7.57 -39.60 43.41
N ASP A 19 7.97 -40.19 44.54
CA ASP A 19 8.93 -39.76 45.57
C ASP A 19 10.41 -39.47 45.20
N LYS A 20 10.93 -38.36 45.77
CA LYS A 20 12.29 -38.11 46.33
C LYS A 20 13.52 -37.98 45.36
N PRO A 21 14.64 -37.34 45.77
CA PRO A 21 14.79 -35.87 45.88
C PRO A 21 16.05 -35.33 45.12
N TYR A 22 16.18 -33.99 45.04
CA TYR A 22 17.37 -33.21 44.62
C TYR A 22 17.86 -33.33 43.14
N THR A 23 17.16 -32.66 42.22
CA THR A 23 17.71 -31.59 41.35
C THR A 23 16.56 -31.11 40.48
N LEU A 24 15.98 -29.96 40.83
CA LEU A 24 14.97 -29.31 40.00
C LEU A 24 15.67 -28.66 38.80
N CYS A 25 16.18 -29.47 37.88
CA CYS A 25 16.51 -29.00 36.55
C CYS A 25 15.17 -28.72 35.87
N LEU A 26 14.75 -27.45 35.90
CA LEU A 26 13.69 -26.94 35.03
C LEU A 26 14.09 -27.33 33.60
N LYS A 27 13.61 -28.47 33.12
CA LYS A 27 13.54 -28.77 31.69
C LYS A 27 12.47 -27.85 31.13
N VAL A 28 12.84 -26.58 30.97
CA VAL A 28 12.18 -25.67 30.05
C VAL A 28 12.21 -26.43 28.72
N PHE A 29 11.06 -26.91 28.27
CA PHE A 29 10.89 -27.38 26.90
C PHE A 29 11.10 -26.16 26.00
N PHE A 30 12.35 -25.79 25.76
CA PHE A 30 12.73 -24.97 24.64
C PHE A 30 12.32 -25.78 23.42
N THR A 31 11.21 -25.43 22.80
CA THR A 31 11.02 -25.75 21.39
C THR A 31 12.13 -25.01 20.65
N PHE A 32 13.28 -25.67 20.48
CA PHE A 32 14.42 -25.17 19.75
C PHE A 32 14.05 -25.13 18.27
N PHE A 33 13.47 -24.01 17.84
CA PHE A 33 13.21 -23.79 16.44
C PHE A 33 14.55 -23.72 15.70
N ARG A 34 14.75 -24.56 14.70
CA ARG A 34 15.93 -24.52 13.82
C ARG A 34 15.86 -23.30 12.90
N CYS A 35 17.01 -22.80 12.47
CA CYS A 35 17.03 -21.76 11.45
C CYS A 35 16.44 -22.27 10.13
N GLU A 36 15.36 -21.65 9.63
CA GLU A 36 14.72 -22.04 8.38
C GLU A 36 15.47 -21.57 7.11
N THR A 37 16.59 -20.86 7.27
CA THR A 37 17.41 -20.37 6.14
C THR A 37 18.62 -21.26 5.87
N CYS A 38 19.22 -21.84 6.92
CA CYS A 38 20.40 -22.70 6.81
C CYS A 38 20.18 -24.10 7.37
N SER A 39 19.18 -24.32 8.21
CA SER A 39 18.86 -25.58 8.91
C SER A 39 19.99 -26.16 9.78
N LYS A 40 21.13 -25.47 9.90
CA LYS A 40 22.33 -25.93 10.61
C LYS A 40 22.26 -25.63 12.10
N GLU A 41 21.97 -24.37 12.43
CA GLU A 41 21.97 -23.87 13.80
C GLU A 41 20.56 -23.60 14.33
N GLU A 42 20.45 -23.49 15.65
CA GLU A 42 19.25 -23.03 16.33
C GLU A 42 18.93 -21.57 15.98
N ALA A 43 17.65 -21.27 15.85
CA ALA A 43 17.19 -19.93 15.53
C ALA A 43 17.33 -19.01 16.75
N LYS A 44 17.91 -17.83 16.51
CA LYS A 44 18.10 -16.77 17.50
C LYS A 44 17.16 -15.59 17.27
N TYR A 45 16.67 -15.41 16.05
CA TYR A 45 15.87 -14.27 15.62
C TYR A 45 14.63 -14.73 14.87
N ARG A 46 13.58 -13.90 14.93
CA ARG A 46 12.34 -14.09 14.19
C ARG A 46 12.01 -12.82 13.40
N CYS A 47 11.72 -12.97 12.11
CA CYS A 47 11.37 -11.83 11.25
C CYS A 47 9.95 -11.32 11.58
N PRO A 48 9.74 -10.02 11.85
CA PRO A 48 8.43 -9.51 12.24
C PRO A 48 7.42 -9.38 11.08
N ARG A 49 7.87 -9.52 9.82
CA ARG A 49 7.01 -9.51 8.63
C ARG A 49 6.48 -10.90 8.30
N CYS A 50 7.40 -11.86 8.09
CA CYS A 50 7.07 -13.21 7.60
C CYS A 50 7.22 -14.29 8.67
N MET A 51 7.53 -13.92 9.91
CA MET A 51 7.68 -14.83 11.06
C MET A 51 8.76 -15.91 10.95
N LYS A 52 9.61 -15.84 9.90
CA LYS A 52 10.70 -16.78 9.63
C LYS A 52 11.80 -16.73 10.69
N TYR A 53 12.22 -17.92 11.13
CA TYR A 53 13.26 -18.12 12.14
C TYR A 53 14.67 -18.16 11.53
N SER A 54 15.62 -17.45 12.15
CA SER A 54 17.00 -17.31 11.65
C SER A 54 18.06 -17.34 12.76
N CYS A 55 19.24 -17.92 12.52
CA CYS A 55 20.32 -18.01 13.51
C CYS A 55 21.29 -16.81 13.50
N SER A 56 21.47 -16.14 12.36
CA SER A 56 22.49 -15.11 12.17
C SER A 56 22.07 -14.02 11.19
N LEU A 57 22.79 -12.89 11.18
CA LEU A 57 22.54 -11.78 10.24
C LEU A 57 22.62 -12.22 8.77
N LEU A 58 23.50 -13.16 8.43
CA LEU A 58 23.58 -13.73 7.08
C LEU A 58 22.29 -14.45 6.72
N CYS A 59 21.73 -15.23 7.64
CA CYS A 59 20.45 -15.92 7.46
C CYS A 59 19.26 -14.95 7.41
N VAL A 60 19.35 -13.82 8.11
CA VAL A 60 18.37 -12.73 7.99
C VAL A 60 18.43 -12.11 6.59
N LYS A 61 19.61 -11.70 6.11
CA LYS A 61 19.77 -11.10 4.79
C LYS A 61 19.38 -12.05 3.65
N LYS A 62 19.79 -13.32 3.75
CA LYS A 62 19.49 -14.34 2.73
C LYS A 62 17.99 -14.57 2.57
N HIS A 63 17.22 -14.67 3.65
CA HIS A 63 15.76 -14.84 3.49
C HIS A 63 15.08 -13.56 3.00
N LYS A 64 15.56 -12.38 3.41
CA LYS A 64 15.01 -11.10 2.93
C LYS A 64 15.15 -10.98 1.42
N LEU A 65 16.28 -11.40 0.87
CA LEU A 65 16.52 -11.44 -0.57
C LEU A 65 15.70 -12.53 -1.27
N ALA A 66 15.69 -13.76 -0.74
CA ALA A 66 14.98 -14.88 -1.35
C ALA A 66 13.45 -14.71 -1.38
N LEU A 67 12.89 -14.05 -0.37
CA LEU A 67 11.44 -13.85 -0.22
C LEU A 67 10.99 -12.40 -0.54
N SER A 68 11.89 -11.55 -1.04
CA SER A 68 11.63 -10.11 -1.22
C SER A 68 11.00 -9.45 0.03
N CYS A 69 11.46 -9.85 1.21
CA CYS A 69 10.88 -9.46 2.49
C CYS A 69 11.58 -8.21 3.04
N ASN A 70 10.81 -7.13 3.29
CA ASN A 70 11.31 -5.89 3.87
C ASN A 70 11.69 -6.03 5.37
N GLY A 71 11.18 -7.07 6.04
CA GLY A 71 11.41 -7.31 7.47
C GLY A 71 10.73 -6.33 8.40
N VAL A 72 9.69 -5.62 7.93
CA VAL A 72 8.87 -4.69 8.73
C VAL A 72 7.48 -5.27 8.90
N ARG A 73 7.00 -5.40 10.14
CA ARG A 73 5.65 -5.93 10.43
C ARG A 73 4.59 -5.13 9.66
N ASP A 74 3.62 -5.84 9.07
CA ASP A 74 2.40 -5.21 8.58
C ASP A 74 1.54 -4.80 9.78
N LYS A 75 1.46 -3.51 10.09
CA LYS A 75 0.59 -3.02 11.17
C LYS A 75 -0.88 -3.01 10.74
N THR A 76 -1.16 -3.05 9.44
CA THR A 76 -2.51 -2.86 8.87
C THR A 76 -3.03 -4.10 8.15
N ALA A 77 -2.42 -5.27 8.40
CA ALA A 77 -2.92 -6.52 7.85
C ALA A 77 -4.34 -6.78 8.36
N PHE A 78 -5.24 -7.11 7.43
CA PHE A 78 -6.61 -7.45 7.78
C PHE A 78 -6.64 -8.74 8.61
N VAL A 79 -7.39 -8.70 9.71
CA VAL A 79 -7.71 -9.86 10.53
C VAL A 79 -9.21 -10.00 10.56
N SER A 80 -9.70 -11.21 10.28
CA SER A 80 -11.13 -11.48 10.32
C SER A 80 -11.66 -11.32 11.76
N VAL A 81 -12.94 -10.99 11.90
CA VAL A 81 -13.56 -10.80 13.24
C VAL A 81 -13.42 -12.08 14.08
N ASN A 82 -13.48 -13.25 13.46
CA ASN A 82 -13.37 -14.55 14.13
C ASN A 82 -11.96 -14.82 14.70
N GLU A 83 -10.93 -14.23 14.10
CA GLU A 83 -9.53 -14.37 14.51
C GLU A 83 -9.03 -13.14 15.30
N PHE A 84 -9.93 -12.20 15.58
CA PHE A 84 -9.59 -10.96 16.26
C PHE A 84 -9.39 -11.23 17.76
N THR A 85 -8.19 -10.96 18.26
CA THR A 85 -7.81 -11.18 19.66
C THR A 85 -7.46 -9.85 20.35
N ASP A 86 -7.39 -9.85 21.67
CA ASP A 86 -6.98 -8.67 22.45
C ASP A 86 -5.58 -8.15 22.07
N LEU A 87 -4.70 -9.02 21.58
CA LEU A 87 -3.39 -8.61 21.06
C LEU A 87 -3.51 -7.77 19.78
N ASN A 88 -4.49 -8.06 18.93
CA ASN A 88 -4.78 -7.27 17.73
C ASN A 88 -5.34 -5.91 18.14
N LEU A 89 -6.28 -5.88 19.09
CA LEU A 89 -6.82 -4.64 19.65
C LEU A 89 -5.72 -3.73 20.23
N LEU A 90 -4.81 -4.29 21.04
CA LEU A 90 -3.68 -3.54 21.60
C LEU A 90 -2.72 -3.04 20.52
N SER A 91 -2.49 -3.84 19.47
CA SER A 91 -1.70 -3.43 18.31
C SER A 91 -2.33 -2.24 17.60
N ASP A 92 -3.65 -2.28 17.38
CA ASP A 92 -4.41 -1.22 16.71
C ASP A 92 -4.44 0.06 17.55
N TYR A 93 -4.67 -0.05 18.86
CA TYR A 93 -4.61 1.08 19.78
C TYR A 93 -3.24 1.79 19.71
N ARG A 94 -2.14 1.03 19.81
CA ARG A 94 -0.79 1.59 19.72
C ARG A 94 -0.50 2.19 18.35
N PHE A 95 -1.02 1.57 17.29
CA PHE A 95 -0.92 2.12 15.94
C PHE A 95 -1.63 3.48 15.84
N LEU A 96 -2.85 3.61 16.37
CA LEU A 96 -3.59 4.87 16.38
C LEU A 96 -2.87 5.95 17.20
N GLU A 97 -2.28 5.60 18.34
CA GLU A 97 -1.45 6.55 19.09
C GLU A 97 -0.21 7.00 18.31
N ASP A 98 0.51 6.07 17.67
CA ASP A 98 1.67 6.38 16.82
C ASP A 98 1.27 7.33 15.67
N VAL A 99 0.14 7.04 15.02
CA VAL A 99 -0.43 7.89 13.96
C VAL A 99 -0.79 9.27 14.51
N GLY A 100 -1.43 9.33 15.67
CA GLY A 100 -1.77 10.59 16.35
C GLY A 100 -0.54 11.43 16.65
N ARG A 101 0.50 10.84 17.27
CA ARG A 101 1.79 11.50 17.53
C ARG A 101 2.45 12.02 16.25
N THR A 102 2.43 11.23 15.17
CA THR A 102 3.02 11.60 13.89
C THR A 102 2.26 12.76 13.22
N ALA A 103 0.93 12.71 13.24
CA ALA A 103 0.07 13.75 12.68
C ALA A 103 0.22 15.07 13.44
N ASP A 104 0.26 15.02 14.77
CA ASP A 104 0.45 16.15 15.66
C ASP A 104 1.84 16.81 15.47
N ALA A 105 2.90 16.00 15.37
CA ALA A 105 4.24 16.50 15.02
C ALA A 105 4.26 17.19 13.64
N ALA A 106 3.58 16.63 12.64
CA ALA A 106 3.48 17.23 11.32
C ALA A 106 2.67 18.53 11.34
N ALA A 107 1.59 18.61 12.12
CA ALA A 107 0.74 19.79 12.24
C ALA A 107 1.51 20.97 12.84
N ARG A 108 2.36 20.73 13.85
CA ARG A 108 3.21 21.75 14.48
C ARG A 108 4.35 22.26 13.60
N HIS A 109 4.61 21.64 12.45
CA HIS A 109 5.74 22.02 11.61
C HIS A 109 5.56 23.45 11.06
N CYS A 110 6.58 24.30 11.21
CA CYS A 110 6.51 25.73 10.90
C CYS A 110 6.01 26.03 9.46
N ILE A 111 6.40 25.20 8.49
CA ILE A 111 5.95 25.28 7.08
C ILE A 111 4.42 25.24 6.96
N VAL A 112 3.70 24.51 7.82
CA VAL A 112 2.23 24.41 7.78
C VAL A 112 1.59 25.76 8.14
N HIS A 113 2.22 26.50 9.05
CA HIS A 113 1.72 27.78 9.54
C HIS A 113 2.20 28.97 8.70
N SER A 114 3.20 28.79 7.82
CA SER A 114 3.72 29.85 6.95
C SER A 114 2.63 30.45 6.05
N PRO A 115 2.34 31.76 6.18
CA PRO A 115 1.38 32.45 5.30
C PRO A 115 1.80 32.39 3.83
N ALA A 116 3.10 32.44 3.55
CA ALA A 116 3.63 32.36 2.18
C ALA A 116 3.32 31.00 1.54
N THR A 117 3.53 29.90 2.28
CA THR A 117 3.21 28.55 1.79
C THR A 117 1.71 28.37 1.56
N LYS A 118 0.87 28.89 2.46
CA LYS A 118 -0.60 28.87 2.30
C LYS A 118 -1.05 29.63 1.06
N ARG A 119 -0.51 30.84 0.84
CA ARG A 119 -0.79 31.66 -0.35
C ARG A 119 -0.35 30.96 -1.64
N LEU A 120 0.84 30.36 -1.66
CA LEU A 120 1.34 29.59 -2.80
C LEU A 120 0.41 28.43 -3.15
N LEU A 121 0.02 27.61 -2.15
CA LEU A 121 -0.86 26.47 -2.36
C LEU A 121 -2.26 26.88 -2.81
N TYR A 122 -2.79 27.97 -2.24
CA TYR A 122 -4.06 28.54 -2.65
C TYR A 122 -4.01 29.00 -4.12
N CYS A 123 -2.96 29.73 -4.50
CA CYS A 123 -2.74 30.17 -5.88
C CYS A 123 -2.64 28.98 -6.84
N LEU A 124 -1.83 27.98 -6.50
CA LEU A 124 -1.66 26.76 -7.31
C LEU A 124 -2.99 26.03 -7.52
N ARG A 125 -3.79 25.89 -6.46
CA ARG A 125 -5.12 25.27 -6.52
C ARG A 125 -6.10 26.08 -7.37
N ASN A 126 -6.08 27.41 -7.26
CA ASN A 126 -6.94 28.27 -8.05
C ASN A 126 -6.57 28.25 -9.54
N LYS A 127 -5.28 28.23 -9.87
CA LYS A 127 -4.81 28.05 -11.25
C LYS A 127 -5.23 26.70 -11.80
N ALA A 128 -5.14 25.62 -11.01
CA ALA A 128 -5.58 24.30 -11.42
C ALA A 128 -7.09 24.27 -11.69
N ARG A 129 -7.90 24.92 -10.84
CA ARG A 129 -9.34 25.09 -11.05
C ARG A 129 -9.65 25.85 -12.35
N GLY A 130 -8.87 26.88 -12.68
CA GLY A 130 -8.97 27.59 -13.96
C GLY A 130 -8.73 26.68 -15.17
N CYS A 131 -7.91 25.64 -15.02
CA CYS A 131 -7.70 24.59 -16.02
C CYS A 131 -8.70 23.43 -15.93
N ASN A 132 -9.78 23.55 -15.13
CA ASN A 132 -10.74 22.49 -14.84
C ASN A 132 -10.10 21.24 -14.21
N ILE A 133 -9.12 21.43 -13.32
CA ILE A 133 -8.42 20.36 -12.59
C ILE A 133 -8.68 20.55 -11.09
N GLU A 134 -9.16 19.50 -10.40
CA GLU A 134 -9.34 19.54 -8.95
C GLU A 134 -8.06 19.10 -8.24
N LEU A 135 -7.18 20.07 -7.93
CA LEU A 135 -5.94 19.82 -7.20
C LEU A 135 -6.17 19.83 -5.67
N LYS A 136 -5.97 18.68 -5.03
CA LYS A 136 -5.96 18.52 -3.57
C LYS A 136 -4.53 18.46 -3.05
N THR A 137 -4.29 19.11 -1.92
CA THR A 137 -2.99 19.11 -1.24
C THR A 137 -3.05 18.25 0.03
N LEU A 138 -2.02 17.46 0.26
CA LEU A 138 -1.84 16.64 1.46
C LEU A 138 -1.13 17.44 2.57
N PRO A 139 -1.33 17.05 3.84
CA PRO A 139 -0.56 17.61 4.96
C PRO A 139 0.96 17.42 4.78
N VAL A 140 1.75 18.30 5.40
CA VAL A 140 3.23 18.33 5.25
C VAL A 140 3.93 17.03 5.62
N GLY A 141 3.36 16.26 6.56
CA GLY A 141 3.94 15.00 7.03
C GLY A 141 3.93 13.89 5.98
N PHE A 142 3.14 14.02 4.91
CA PHE A 142 3.03 13.01 3.88
C PHE A 142 4.24 13.05 2.94
N THR A 143 4.81 11.88 2.63
CA THR A 143 5.94 11.74 1.68
C THR A 143 5.60 12.34 0.33
N LYS A 144 4.38 12.07 -0.17
CA LYS A 144 3.88 12.64 -1.44
C LYS A 144 3.91 14.17 -1.46
N ARG A 145 3.62 14.84 -0.33
CA ARG A 145 3.71 16.30 -0.22
C ARG A 145 5.16 16.78 -0.27
N ARG A 146 6.06 16.08 0.42
CA ARG A 146 7.49 16.43 0.49
C ARG A 146 8.22 16.25 -0.84
N GLU A 147 7.83 15.25 -1.62
CA GLU A 147 8.43 14.94 -2.92
C GLU A 147 7.93 15.87 -4.03
N ASN A 148 6.76 16.49 -3.84
CA ASN A 148 6.11 17.28 -4.88
C ASN A 148 6.97 18.48 -5.29
N SER A 149 7.30 18.52 -6.58
CA SER A 149 8.03 19.62 -7.21
C SER A 149 7.19 20.34 -8.27
N THR A 150 5.86 20.22 -8.21
CA THR A 150 4.94 20.85 -9.16
C THR A 150 4.96 22.37 -8.97
N THR A 151 5.20 23.09 -10.06
CA THR A 151 5.24 24.56 -10.08
C THR A 151 4.35 25.10 -11.19
N PHE A 152 4.00 26.39 -11.10
CA PHE A 152 3.25 27.11 -12.12
C PHE A 152 4.03 28.36 -12.48
N ASN A 153 4.43 28.47 -13.74
CA ASN A 153 5.21 29.60 -14.25
C ASN A 153 4.76 29.93 -15.69
N ALA A 154 4.79 31.21 -16.07
CA ALA A 154 4.46 31.67 -17.42
C ALA A 154 3.11 31.13 -17.95
N ASN A 155 2.09 31.08 -17.08
CA ASN A 155 0.76 30.51 -17.37
C ASN A 155 0.73 29.02 -17.76
N LYS A 156 1.81 28.27 -17.49
CA LYS A 156 1.89 26.82 -17.71
C LYS A 156 2.20 26.08 -16.41
N PHE A 157 1.67 24.86 -16.30
CA PHE A 157 2.05 23.96 -15.23
C PHE A 157 3.30 23.16 -15.59
N TYR A 158 4.20 23.06 -14.63
CA TYR A 158 5.34 22.15 -14.65
C TYR A 158 5.08 21.09 -13.59
N TRP A 159 4.56 19.95 -14.03
CA TRP A 159 4.11 18.88 -13.16
C TRP A 159 5.26 18.03 -12.64
N HIS A 160 5.14 17.63 -11.39
CA HIS A 160 5.78 16.42 -10.89
C HIS A 160 4.94 15.23 -11.37
N LEU A 161 5.54 14.18 -11.93
CA LEU A 161 4.82 12.97 -12.36
C LEU A 161 5.48 11.75 -11.77
N LYS A 162 4.66 10.79 -11.33
CA LYS A 162 5.14 9.46 -10.95
C LYS A 162 4.64 8.44 -11.96
N LEU A 163 5.56 7.75 -12.62
CA LEU A 163 5.30 6.65 -13.53
C LEU A 163 5.49 5.33 -12.77
N ILE A 164 4.49 4.46 -12.84
CA ILE A 164 4.51 3.14 -12.24
C ILE A 164 4.32 2.12 -13.35
N PHE A 165 5.22 1.15 -13.41
CA PHE A 165 5.20 0.01 -14.30
C PHE A 165 4.96 -1.26 -13.46
N PRO A 166 3.70 -1.67 -13.26
CA PRO A 166 3.37 -2.78 -12.36
C PRO A 166 4.06 -4.08 -12.74
N HIS A 167 4.15 -4.37 -14.05
CA HIS A 167 4.69 -5.64 -14.57
C HIS A 167 6.18 -5.84 -14.25
N CYS A 168 6.93 -4.74 -14.15
CA CYS A 168 8.36 -4.78 -13.87
C CYS A 168 8.69 -4.33 -12.43
N HIS A 169 7.67 -4.08 -11.60
CA HIS A 169 7.83 -3.48 -10.26
C HIS A 169 8.76 -2.25 -10.29
N ALA A 170 8.60 -1.41 -11.31
CA ALA A 170 9.46 -0.27 -11.56
C ALA A 170 8.69 1.05 -11.36
N GLU A 171 9.32 2.00 -10.68
CA GLU A 171 8.78 3.32 -10.44
C GLU A 171 9.80 4.38 -10.88
N TYR A 172 9.32 5.42 -11.54
CA TYR A 172 10.12 6.55 -11.99
C TYR A 172 9.43 7.86 -11.64
N THR A 173 10.23 8.87 -11.28
CA THR A 173 9.73 10.19 -10.92
C THR A 173 10.29 11.23 -11.88
N LEU A 174 9.39 11.94 -12.55
CA LEU A 174 9.70 13.04 -13.45
C LEU A 174 9.40 14.37 -12.77
N LYS A 175 10.29 15.34 -12.91
CA LYS A 175 10.14 16.68 -12.34
C LYS A 175 10.08 17.71 -13.45
N GLY A 176 9.17 18.67 -13.32
CA GLY A 176 9.10 19.82 -14.23
C GLY A 176 8.57 19.48 -15.62
N VAL A 177 7.66 18.51 -15.72
CA VAL A 177 7.06 18.12 -17.01
C VAL A 177 6.03 19.18 -17.41
N PRO A 178 6.21 19.87 -18.54
CA PRO A 178 5.25 20.87 -18.97
C PRO A 178 3.93 20.22 -19.41
N ASP A 179 2.85 20.97 -19.27
CA ASP A 179 1.47 20.51 -19.49
C ASP A 179 1.06 20.36 -20.97
N ASP A 180 1.83 20.96 -21.88
CA ASP A 180 1.65 20.92 -23.34
C ASP A 180 2.18 19.65 -24.00
N LYS A 181 3.12 18.94 -23.37
CA LYS A 181 3.66 17.68 -23.89
C LYS A 181 2.59 16.59 -23.95
N THR A 182 2.65 15.78 -25.01
CA THR A 182 1.79 14.59 -25.13
C THR A 182 2.27 13.49 -24.20
N LEU A 183 1.37 12.59 -23.81
CA LEU A 183 1.74 11.43 -23.01
C LEU A 183 2.69 10.47 -23.76
N ALA A 184 2.54 10.37 -25.09
CA ALA A 184 3.47 9.61 -25.94
C ALA A 184 4.90 10.18 -25.86
N ASP A 185 5.06 11.50 -25.96
CA ASP A 185 6.38 12.15 -25.85
C ASP A 185 7.01 11.98 -24.46
N ILE A 186 6.18 11.99 -23.40
CA ILE A 186 6.64 11.79 -22.03
C ILE A 186 7.13 10.34 -21.82
N LEU A 187 6.49 9.37 -22.48
CA LEU A 187 6.83 7.95 -22.35
C LEU A 187 7.90 7.48 -23.33
N LYS A 188 8.18 8.25 -24.38
CA LYS A 188 9.18 7.92 -25.41
C LYS A 188 10.55 7.52 -24.80
N PRO A 189 11.13 8.26 -23.83
CA PRO A 189 12.40 7.89 -23.21
C PRO A 189 12.37 6.63 -22.32
N TYR A 190 11.21 5.99 -22.14
CA TYR A 190 11.04 4.80 -21.31
C TYR A 190 10.63 3.57 -22.11
N ILE A 191 9.91 3.76 -23.22
CA ILE A 191 9.35 2.68 -24.04
C ILE A 191 10.15 2.51 -25.32
N ASP A 192 10.68 3.60 -25.89
CA ASP A 192 11.39 3.57 -27.17
C ASP A 192 12.76 2.88 -27.00
N PRO A 193 13.06 1.80 -27.74
CA PRO A 193 14.33 1.11 -27.66
C PRO A 193 15.54 1.98 -28.01
N VAL A 194 15.35 3.09 -28.75
CA VAL A 194 16.42 3.95 -29.24
C VAL A 194 16.70 5.12 -28.28
N GLU A 195 15.67 5.71 -27.69
CA GLU A 195 15.83 6.87 -26.77
C GLU A 195 15.94 6.47 -25.29
N SER A 196 15.61 5.22 -24.94
CA SER A 196 15.67 4.77 -23.55
C SER A 196 17.09 4.47 -23.08
N ASP A 197 17.38 4.84 -21.83
CA ASP A 197 18.62 4.43 -21.15
C ASP A 197 18.73 2.90 -21.14
N PRO A 198 19.90 2.30 -21.44
CA PRO A 198 20.10 0.85 -21.46
C PRO A 198 19.64 0.14 -20.16
N VAL A 199 19.81 0.77 -19.00
CA VAL A 199 19.39 0.23 -17.69
C VAL A 199 17.87 0.24 -17.57
N VAL A 200 17.21 1.29 -18.07
CA VAL A 200 15.75 1.42 -18.09
C VAL A 200 15.16 0.42 -19.07
N CYS A 201 15.73 0.32 -20.27
CA CYS A 201 15.34 -0.65 -21.28
C CYS A 201 15.46 -2.10 -20.77
N GLN A 202 16.55 -2.42 -20.05
CA GLN A 202 16.72 -3.73 -19.42
C GLN A 202 15.62 -4.04 -18.38
N ARG A 203 15.18 -3.05 -17.61
CA ARG A 203 14.11 -3.21 -16.62
C ARG A 203 12.73 -3.27 -17.27
N LEU A 204 12.53 -2.56 -18.38
CA LEU A 204 11.25 -2.39 -19.07
C LEU A 204 11.13 -3.23 -20.35
N LYS A 205 11.96 -4.28 -20.50
CA LYS A 205 12.00 -5.17 -21.69
C LYS A 205 10.63 -5.59 -22.21
N ILE A 206 9.71 -5.91 -21.29
CA ILE A 206 8.36 -6.36 -21.63
C ILE A 206 7.61 -5.27 -22.40
N TYR A 207 7.80 -4.00 -22.02
CA TYR A 207 7.18 -2.85 -22.66
C TYR A 207 7.88 -2.46 -23.97
N THR A 208 9.21 -2.55 -24.03
CA THR A 208 9.99 -2.27 -25.25
C THR A 208 9.75 -3.30 -26.35
N ALA A 209 9.57 -4.57 -25.98
CA ALA A 209 9.29 -5.65 -26.94
C ALA A 209 7.84 -5.67 -27.42
N SER A 210 6.92 -4.97 -26.75
CA SER A 210 5.51 -4.94 -27.10
C SER A 210 5.20 -3.81 -28.08
N PRO A 211 4.21 -3.97 -28.98
CA PRO A 211 3.74 -2.89 -29.83
C PRO A 211 3.26 -1.70 -29.01
N GLN A 212 3.54 -0.46 -29.46
CA GLN A 212 3.05 0.76 -28.80
C GLN A 212 1.52 0.81 -28.68
N SER A 213 0.80 0.13 -29.57
CA SER A 213 -0.67 0.00 -29.54
C SER A 213 -1.21 -0.78 -28.35
N ASP A 214 -0.38 -1.62 -27.71
CA ASP A 214 -0.78 -2.42 -26.55
C ASP A 214 -0.53 -1.70 -25.22
N VAL A 215 0.19 -0.57 -25.25
CA VAL A 215 0.47 0.24 -24.07
C VAL A 215 -0.75 1.10 -23.75
N ARG A 216 -1.31 0.88 -22.56
CA ARG A 216 -2.37 1.72 -21.99
C ARG A 216 -1.83 2.50 -20.81
N ILE A 217 -2.27 3.75 -20.71
CA ILE A 217 -1.90 4.65 -19.63
C ILE A 217 -3.12 4.83 -18.75
N LEU A 218 -2.99 4.48 -17.48
CA LEU A 218 -4.07 4.50 -16.51
C LEU A 218 -3.76 5.49 -15.39
N MET A 219 -4.78 6.18 -14.88
CA MET A 219 -4.68 7.02 -13.69
C MET A 219 -5.74 6.61 -12.68
N LYS A 220 -5.33 6.43 -11.41
CA LYS A 220 -6.26 6.09 -10.34
C LYS A 220 -7.29 7.19 -10.15
N ILE A 221 -8.54 6.78 -9.94
CA ILE A 221 -9.65 7.69 -9.66
C ILE A 221 -9.74 7.92 -8.16
N GLU A 222 -9.71 9.19 -7.77
CA GLU A 222 -9.78 9.60 -6.38
C GLU A 222 -11.23 9.93 -5.95
N ASN A 223 -11.49 9.92 -4.64
CA ASN A 223 -12.79 10.22 -3.99
C ASN A 223 -14.00 9.31 -4.35
N ARG A 224 -13.82 8.00 -4.50
CA ARG A 224 -14.97 7.08 -4.67
C ARG A 224 -15.53 6.60 -3.33
N SER A 225 -16.86 6.54 -3.23
CA SER A 225 -17.55 5.83 -2.15
C SER A 225 -17.27 4.32 -2.27
N ARG A 226 -16.90 3.67 -1.16
CA ARG A 226 -16.62 2.22 -1.01
C ARG A 226 -15.18 1.72 -1.29
N ASN A 227 -14.16 2.57 -1.32
CA ASN A 227 -12.74 2.16 -1.52
C ASN A 227 -12.48 1.32 -2.80
N SER A 228 -13.42 1.28 -3.75
CA SER A 228 -13.23 0.55 -4.99
C SER A 228 -12.14 1.22 -5.83
N VAL A 229 -11.01 0.56 -6.02
CA VAL A 229 -9.94 1.07 -6.88
C VAL A 229 -10.38 0.93 -8.34
N ARG A 230 -10.46 2.08 -9.02
CA ARG A 230 -10.77 2.13 -10.46
C ARG A 230 -9.82 3.09 -11.14
N TYR A 231 -9.65 2.88 -12.44
CA TYR A 231 -8.71 3.63 -13.25
C TYR A 231 -9.40 4.33 -14.41
N ASN A 232 -8.98 5.56 -14.70
CA ASN A 232 -9.27 6.27 -15.94
C ASN A 232 -8.21 5.89 -16.98
N GLU A 233 -8.64 5.52 -18.18
CA GLU A 233 -7.75 5.41 -19.32
C GLU A 233 -7.43 6.80 -19.87
N LEU A 234 -6.15 7.06 -20.11
CA LEU A 234 -5.64 8.30 -20.66
C LEU A 234 -5.24 8.09 -22.12
N ASP A 235 -5.44 9.12 -22.93
CA ASP A 235 -5.13 9.09 -24.36
C ASP A 235 -3.68 9.51 -24.59
N ALA A 236 -2.88 8.62 -25.18
CA ALA A 236 -1.46 8.84 -25.44
C ALA A 236 -1.21 10.01 -26.40
N SER A 237 -2.15 10.28 -27.32
CA SER A 237 -2.02 11.31 -28.35
C SER A 237 -2.31 12.73 -27.84
N ARG A 238 -3.00 12.85 -26.71
CA ARG A 238 -3.40 14.14 -26.13
C ARG A 238 -2.33 14.70 -25.21
N SER A 239 -2.37 16.02 -25.04
CA SER A 239 -1.53 16.73 -24.07
C SER A 239 -1.77 16.23 -22.64
N LEU A 240 -0.79 16.42 -21.77
CA LEU A 240 -0.93 16.15 -20.34
C LEU A 240 -2.09 16.98 -19.76
N LEU A 241 -2.21 18.26 -20.14
CA LEU A 241 -3.29 19.13 -19.68
C LEU A 241 -4.67 18.57 -20.01
N ASP A 242 -4.91 18.19 -21.27
CA ASP A 242 -6.21 17.67 -21.71
C ASP A 242 -6.56 16.35 -21.05
N ASN A 243 -5.56 15.52 -20.81
CA ASN A 243 -5.72 14.29 -20.05
C ASN A 243 -6.03 14.54 -18.57
N LEU A 244 -5.60 15.66 -17.98
CA LEU A 244 -5.87 15.96 -16.56
C LEU A 244 -7.17 16.75 -16.34
N LYS A 245 -7.73 17.38 -17.38
CA LYS A 245 -9.02 18.09 -17.31
C LYS A 245 -10.13 17.18 -16.78
N GLY A 246 -10.95 17.73 -15.88
CA GLY A 246 -12.07 17.04 -15.23
C GLY A 246 -11.66 15.97 -14.22
N LYS A 247 -10.36 15.82 -13.91
CA LYS A 247 -9.86 14.82 -12.97
C LYS A 247 -9.45 15.45 -11.64
N VAL A 248 -9.49 14.62 -10.60
CA VAL A 248 -9.01 14.96 -9.25
C VAL A 248 -7.58 14.48 -9.11
N ILE A 249 -6.70 15.38 -8.66
CA ILE A 249 -5.28 15.11 -8.47
C ILE A 249 -4.91 15.39 -7.02
N ILE A 250 -4.28 14.43 -6.35
CA ILE A 250 -3.76 14.63 -5.00
C ILE A 250 -2.25 14.85 -5.08
N GLU A 251 -1.78 16.07 -4.77
CA GLU A 251 -0.42 16.61 -4.93
C GLU A 251 0.10 16.63 -6.37
N TYR A 252 0.20 15.46 -6.98
CA TYR A 252 0.72 15.26 -8.33
C TYR A 252 0.15 13.99 -8.97
N PRO A 253 0.06 13.92 -10.32
CA PRO A 253 -0.44 12.75 -11.04
C PRO A 253 0.44 11.52 -10.86
N THR A 254 -0.20 10.35 -10.76
CA THR A 254 0.46 9.04 -10.77
C THR A 254 -0.12 8.24 -11.92
N LEU A 255 0.74 7.91 -12.89
CA LEU A 255 0.38 7.23 -14.13
C LEU A 255 0.86 5.79 -14.06
N PHE A 256 -0.02 4.86 -14.38
CA PHE A 256 0.23 3.44 -14.45
C PHE A 256 0.35 3.05 -15.93
N VAL A 257 1.52 2.57 -16.33
CA VAL A 257 1.77 2.13 -17.71
C VAL A 257 1.62 0.61 -17.75
N VAL A 258 0.64 0.14 -18.51
CA VAL A 258 0.19 -1.26 -18.46
C VAL A 258 -0.03 -1.78 -19.85
N LEU A 259 0.35 -3.04 -20.09
CA LEU A 259 0.09 -3.71 -21.35
C LEU A 259 -1.31 -4.32 -21.35
N LYS A 260 -2.01 -4.20 -22.48
CA LYS A 260 -3.36 -4.76 -22.70
C LYS A 260 -3.42 -6.26 -22.40
N THR A 261 -2.36 -6.99 -22.72
CA THR A 261 -2.22 -8.45 -22.53
C THR A 261 -2.10 -8.88 -21.07
N LEU A 262 -1.70 -7.97 -20.17
CA LEU A 262 -1.41 -8.26 -18.76
C LEU A 262 -2.37 -7.51 -17.82
N LYS A 263 -3.57 -7.14 -18.27
CA LYS A 263 -4.52 -6.28 -17.55
C LYS A 263 -5.27 -6.95 -16.39
N ASN A 264 -4.85 -8.13 -15.93
CA ASN A 264 -5.70 -9.03 -15.13
C ASN A 264 -6.24 -8.44 -13.82
N ASP A 265 -5.56 -7.47 -13.20
CA ASP A 265 -5.96 -6.93 -11.88
C ASP A 265 -6.47 -5.46 -11.89
N MET A 266 -6.54 -4.78 -13.05
CA MET A 266 -6.87 -3.35 -13.10
C MET A 266 -8.22 -3.08 -13.79
N VAL A 267 -9.23 -2.77 -12.97
CA VAL A 267 -10.58 -2.40 -13.43
C VAL A 267 -10.60 -0.96 -13.95
N VAL A 268 -10.73 -0.81 -15.27
CA VAL A 268 -10.85 0.49 -15.96
C VAL A 268 -12.32 0.91 -16.02
N LEU A 269 -12.60 2.20 -15.84
CA LEU A 269 -13.95 2.73 -16.03
C LEU A 269 -14.44 2.57 -17.46
N GLY A 270 -15.66 2.07 -17.62
CA GLY A 270 -16.34 1.93 -18.92
C GLY A 270 -16.32 0.53 -19.52
N GLN A 271 -15.55 -0.42 -18.95
CA GLN A 271 -15.71 -1.83 -19.29
C GLN A 271 -16.68 -2.48 -18.30
N ALA A 272 -17.83 -2.93 -18.79
CA ALA A 272 -18.68 -3.86 -18.05
C ALA A 272 -17.84 -5.10 -17.74
N VAL A 273 -17.71 -5.43 -16.47
CA VAL A 273 -17.19 -6.73 -16.07
C VAL A 273 -18.32 -7.71 -16.37
N GLU A 274 -18.22 -8.43 -17.48
CA GLU A 274 -18.95 -9.70 -17.62
C GLU A 274 -18.36 -10.65 -16.56
N ILE A 275 -18.94 -10.61 -15.37
CA ILE A 275 -18.68 -11.61 -14.34
C ILE A 275 -19.35 -12.88 -14.87
N GLY A 276 -18.54 -13.77 -15.45
CA GLY A 276 -18.90 -15.16 -15.62
C GLY A 276 -19.30 -15.73 -14.25
N ASN A 277 -20.59 -15.93 -14.07
CA ASN A 277 -21.18 -16.61 -12.93
C ASN A 277 -20.57 -18.01 -12.80
N GLN A 278 -19.71 -18.21 -11.80
CA GLN A 278 -19.58 -19.49 -11.12
C GLN A 278 -19.39 -19.24 -9.61
N PHE A 279 -20.45 -18.73 -8.98
CA PHE A 279 -20.70 -19.00 -7.56
C PHE A 279 -21.70 -20.17 -7.50
N SER A 280 -21.18 -21.39 -7.43
CA SER A 280 -21.96 -22.52 -6.93
C SER A 280 -21.96 -22.43 -5.40
N SER A 281 -22.91 -21.69 -4.86
CA SER A 281 -23.29 -21.76 -3.45
C SER A 281 -24.10 -23.04 -3.23
N PRO A 282 -23.81 -23.87 -2.21
CA PRO A 282 -24.70 -24.96 -1.86
C PRO A 282 -25.99 -24.42 -1.23
N SER A 283 -27.11 -24.84 -1.80
CA SER A 283 -28.47 -24.59 -1.33
C SER A 283 -28.69 -25.21 0.06
N LEU A 284 -29.01 -24.39 1.05
CA LEU A 284 -29.64 -24.82 2.30
C LEU A 284 -31.10 -24.34 2.27
N SER A 285 -32.02 -25.28 2.17
CA SER A 285 -33.47 -25.07 2.24
C SER A 285 -33.91 -24.68 3.65
N PRO A 286 -35.00 -23.91 3.80
CA PRO A 286 -35.46 -23.38 5.08
C PRO A 286 -36.45 -24.33 5.74
N SER A 287 -36.16 -24.80 6.95
CA SER A 287 -37.15 -25.46 7.80
C SER A 287 -36.87 -25.20 9.28
N HIS A 288 -37.83 -24.50 9.89
CA HIS A 288 -38.04 -24.35 11.34
C HIS A 288 -36.97 -23.61 12.16
N LEU A 289 -37.26 -22.37 12.56
CA LEU A 289 -37.21 -22.04 13.99
C LEU A 289 -38.18 -20.89 14.29
N VAL A 290 -39.11 -21.19 15.20
CA VAL A 290 -40.17 -20.34 15.73
C VAL A 290 -39.56 -19.21 16.56
N ILE A 291 -39.89 -17.95 16.23
CA ILE A 291 -39.56 -16.79 17.06
C ILE A 291 -40.61 -16.70 18.17
N ILE A 292 -40.21 -17.04 19.40
CA ILE A 292 -40.97 -16.67 20.60
C ILE A 292 -40.55 -15.25 20.99
N PHE A 293 -41.46 -14.29 20.80
CA PHE A 293 -41.37 -12.96 21.37
C PHE A 293 -41.64 -13.05 22.88
N HIS A 294 -40.68 -12.64 23.72
CA HIS A 294 -40.98 -12.28 25.09
C HIS A 294 -40.84 -10.77 25.26
N ASN A 295 -42.00 -10.14 25.42
CA ASN A 295 -42.20 -8.80 25.95
C ASN A 295 -41.66 -8.74 27.39
N MET A 296 -40.89 -7.70 27.71
CA MET A 296 -40.90 -7.11 29.05
C MET A 296 -41.13 -5.62 28.92
N GLY A 297 -42.35 -5.24 29.27
CA GLY A 297 -42.80 -3.86 29.38
C GLY A 297 -42.34 -3.21 30.69
N TYR A 298 -42.41 -1.90 30.65
CA TYR A 298 -42.34 -0.97 31.76
C TYR A 298 -43.40 -1.26 32.83
N ALA A 299 -43.03 -1.11 34.10
CA ALA A 299 -43.92 -0.62 35.15
C ALA A 299 -43.12 0.01 36.31
N SER A 300 -43.60 1.16 36.73
CA SER A 300 -43.14 2.01 37.83
C SER A 300 -43.40 1.38 39.21
N LEU A 301 -42.50 1.66 40.16
CA LEU A 301 -42.76 2.22 41.50
C LEU A 301 -41.42 2.68 42.10
#